data_AF-A0A6H2NL01-F1
#
_entry.id   AF-A0A6H2NL01-F1
#
_cell.length_a   1.000
_cell.length_b   1.000
_cell.length_c   1.000
_cell.angle_alpha   90.00
_cell.angle_beta   90.00
_cell.angle_gamma   90.00
#
_symmetry.space_group_name_H-M   'P 1'
#
loop_
_entity.id
_entity.type
_entity.pdbx_description
1 polymer ?
#
loop_
_entity_poly.entity_id
_entity_poly.type
_entity_poly.pdbx_seq_one_letter_code
_entity_poly.pdbx_strand_id
1 'polypeptide(L)' 'MAVQAGDLAPDMTRPNPAGEPITLSRFRDAKAVVPYFYPKDDTPGGTAEAC' A
#
# COMPACT_ATOMS: atom_id res chain seq x y z
N MET A 1 0.42 -8.85 -15.55
CA MET A 1 1.76 -8.25 -15.74
C MET A 1 2.38 -8.05 -14.37
N ALA A 2 3.62 -8.49 -14.18
CA ALA A 2 4.35 -8.25 -12.93
C ALA A 2 4.99 -6.86 -12.98
N VAL A 3 4.99 -6.13 -11.86
CA VAL A 3 5.70 -4.85 -11.72
C VAL A 3 7.21 -5.11 -11.76
N GLN A 4 7.94 -4.32 -12.53
CA GLN A 4 9.40 -4.35 -12.59
C GLN A 4 10.02 -3.11 -11.93
N ALA A 5 11.28 -3.20 -11.53
CA ALA A 5 12.00 -2.05 -11.00
C ALA A 5 12.14 -0.97 -12.08
N GLY A 6 11.76 0.27 -11.74
CA GLY A 6 11.72 1.41 -12.68
C GLY A 6 10.34 1.68 -13.28
N ASP A 7 9.39 0.76 -13.15
CA ASP A 7 8.00 1.02 -13.55
C ASP A 7 7.35 2.04 -12.61
N LEU A 8 6.46 2.85 -13.18
CA LEU A 8 5.54 3.65 -12.37
C LEU A 8 4.61 2.70 -11.61
N ALA A 9 4.53 2.88 -10.29
CA ALA A 9 3.62 2.12 -9.45
C ALA A 9 2.18 2.25 -9.99
N PRO A 10 1.46 1.12 -10.16
CA PRO A 10 0.11 1.14 -10.70
C PRO A 10 -0.81 1.98 -9.82
N ASP A 11 -1.70 2.73 -10.47
CA ASP A 11 -2.66 3.53 -9.72
C ASP A 11 -3.72 2.62 -9.11
N MET A 12 -3.92 2.75 -7.81
CA MET A 12 -4.90 1.96 -7.07
C MET A 12 -5.63 2.86 -6.10
N THR A 13 -6.95 2.74 -6.12
CA THR A 13 -7.84 3.37 -5.16
C THR A 13 -8.41 2.28 -4.25
N ARG A 14 -8.19 2.42 -2.94
CA ARG A 14 -8.74 1.54 -1.91
C ARG A 14 -9.39 2.40 -0.83
N PRO A 15 -10.39 1.91 -0.09
CA PRO A 15 -10.83 2.58 1.13
C PRO A 15 -9.76 2.44 2.20
N ASN A 16 -9.53 3.51 2.97
CA ASN A 16 -8.72 3.47 4.19
C ASN A 16 -9.56 2.86 5.34
N PRO A 17 -8.98 2.68 6.55
CA PRO A 17 -9.72 2.17 7.71
C PRO A 17 -10.94 3.03 8.14
N ALA A 18 -10.96 4.31 7.77
CA ALA A 18 -12.09 5.21 7.99
C ALA A 18 -13.14 5.16 6.86
N GLY A 19 -12.96 4.31 5.84
CA GLY A 19 -13.84 4.19 4.68
C GLY A 19 -13.60 5.24 3.59
N GLU A 20 -12.62 6.12 3.74
CA GLU A 20 -12.32 7.16 2.76
C GLU A 20 -11.48 6.61 1.60
N PRO A 21 -11.78 6.99 0.35
CA PRO A 21 -10.98 6.55 -0.79
C PRO A 21 -9.57 7.17 -0.77
N ILE A 22 -8.56 6.31 -0.77
CA ILE A 22 -7.14 6.66 -0.88
C ILE A 22 -6.62 6.16 -2.22
N THR A 23 -6.08 7.09 -3.03
CA THR A 23 -5.46 6.81 -4.33
C THR A 23 -3.94 6.91 -4.22
N LEU A 24 -3.21 5.90 -4.73
CA LEU A 24 -1.74 5.88 -4.66
C LEU A 24 -1.08 7.07 -5.38
N SER A 25 -1.66 7.52 -6.49
CA SER A 25 -1.13 8.68 -7.24
C SER A 25 -1.05 9.97 -6.41
N ARG A 26 -1.87 10.13 -5.36
CA ARG A 26 -1.86 11.35 -4.54
C ARG A 26 -0.54 11.58 -3.79
N PHE A 27 0.31 10.55 -3.71
CA PHE A 27 1.57 10.60 -2.97
C PHE A 27 2.81 10.65 -3.85
N ARG A 28 2.68 10.48 -5.17
CA ARG A 28 3.81 10.33 -6.11
C ARG A 28 4.84 11.47 -6.01
N ASP A 29 4.38 12.69 -5.78
CA ASP A 29 5.23 13.89 -5.75
C ASP A 29 5.53 14.40 -4.34
N ALA A 30 4.91 13.80 -3.32
CA ALA A 30 4.98 14.30 -1.95
C ALA A 30 5.97 13.52 -1.10
N LYS A 31 5.98 12.18 -1.20
CA LYS A 31 6.72 11.28 -0.30
C LYS A 31 7.03 9.94 -0.96
N ALA A 32 8.10 9.30 -0.52
CA ALA A 32 8.33 7.90 -0.81
C ALA A 32 7.20 7.05 -0.18
N VAL A 33 6.58 6.18 -0.98
CA VAL A 33 5.49 5.28 -0.54
C VAL A 33 5.89 3.85 -0.79
N VAL A 34 5.69 3.00 0.22
CA VAL A 34 5.91 1.56 0.14
C VAL A 34 4.58 0.85 0.34
N PRO A 35 3.92 0.38 -0.74
CA PRO A 35 2.73 -0.46 -0.63
C PRO A 35 3.12 -1.84 -0.10
N TYR A 36 2.58 -2.22 1.06
CA TYR A 36 2.80 -3.54 1.66
C TYR A 36 1.51 -4.35 1.57
N PHE A 37 1.54 -5.45 0.80
CA PHE A 37 0.42 -6.37 0.64
C PHE A 37 0.63 -7.59 1.54
N TYR A 38 -0.35 -7.89 2.39
CA TYR A 38 -0.35 -9.08 3.23
C TYR A 38 -1.64 -9.88 3.00
N PRO A 39 -1.59 -11.22 3.10
CA PRO A 39 -2.65 -12.09 2.61
C PRO A 39 -3.91 -12.12 3.49
N LYS A 40 -3.82 -11.71 4.76
CA LYS A 40 -4.94 -11.78 5.71
C LYS A 40 -4.71 -10.90 6.93
N ASP A 41 -5.69 -10.07 7.25
CA ASP A 41 -5.85 -9.48 8.58
C ASP A 41 -6.14 -10.59 9.61
N ASP A 42 -5.53 -10.51 10.78
CA ASP A 42 -5.68 -11.46 11.89
C ASP A 42 -5.07 -12.86 11.66
N THR A 43 -3.75 -12.93 11.51
CA THR A 43 -2.99 -14.11 11.96
C THR A 43 -2.25 -13.80 13.26
N PRO A 44 -2.36 -14.64 14.32
CA PRO A 44 -1.64 -14.43 15.59
C PRO A 44 -0.14 -14.58 15.33
N GLY A 45 0.53 -13.44 15.17
CA GLY A 45 1.93 -13.34 14.72
C GLY A 45 2.27 -11.98 14.10
N GLY A 46 1.28 -11.13 13.82
CA GLY A 46 1.50 -9.78 13.28
C GLY A 46 1.78 -8.73 14.35
N THR A 47 2.96 -8.76 14.99
CA THR A 47 3.43 -7.65 15.85
C THR A 47 4.96 -7.55 15.89
N ALA A 48 5.61 -7.49 14.73
CA ALA A 48 7.07 -7.23 14.67
C ALA A 48 7.50 -6.17 13.65
N GLU A 49 6.69 -5.83 12.64
CA GLU A 49 7.16 -5.00 11.50
C GLU A 49 6.48 -3.63 11.42
N ALA A 50 5.83 -3.17 12.51
CA ALA A 50 5.17 -1.86 12.60
C ALA A 50 5.66 -1.06 13.81
N CYS A 51 6.98 -1.03 14.04
CA CYS A 51 7.62 -0.14 15.01
C CYS A 51 8.69 0.73 14.35
#